data_AF-A0A7Y2GUF5-F1
#
_entry.id   AF-A0A7Y2GUF5-F1
#
_cell.length_a   1.000
_cell.length_b   1.000
_cell.length_c   1.000
_cell.angle_alpha   90.00
_cell.angle_beta   90.00
_cell.angle_gamma   90.00
#
_symmetry.space_group_name_H-M   'P 1'
#
loop_
_entity.id
_entity.type
_entity.pdbx_description
1 polymer ?
#
loop_
_entity_poly.entity_id
_entity_poly.type
_entity_poly.pdbx_seq_one_letter_code
_entity_poly.pdbx_strand_id
1 'polypeptide(L)' 'TLSFWWSSTGIDYFRGYYKNLRAITRKETNRYVRTYIQGKPHVTVALMSPQSKAAANLTEADLIGK' A
#
# COMPACT_ATOMS: atom_id res chain seq x y z
N THR A 1 -21.92 13.77 -9.06
CA THR A 1 -21.34 12.52 -8.53
C THR A 1 -20.03 12.15 -9.23
N LEU A 2 -19.92 12.13 -10.57
CA LEU A 2 -18.66 11.77 -11.24
C LEU A 2 -17.49 12.72 -10.92
N SER A 3 -17.74 14.03 -10.92
CA SER A 3 -16.76 15.08 -10.57
C SER A 3 -16.27 15.00 -9.13
N PHE A 4 -17.02 14.38 -8.21
CA PHE A 4 -16.60 14.17 -6.82
C PHE A 4 -15.53 13.07 -6.72
N TRP A 5 -15.74 11.94 -7.39
CA TRP A 5 -14.83 10.78 -7.34
C TRP A 5 -13.52 10.97 -8.10
N TRP A 6 -13.51 11.91 -9.06
CA TRP A 6 -12.40 12.11 -9.98
C TRP A 6 -11.95 13.57 -10.03
N SER A 7 -12.26 14.38 -9.01
CA SER A 7 -11.93 15.81 -8.95
C SER A 7 -10.43 16.11 -9.10
N SER A 8 -9.57 15.15 -8.73
CA SER A 8 -8.11 15.26 -8.83
C SER A 8 -7.54 14.80 -10.18
N THR A 9 -8.39 14.39 -11.13
CA THR A 9 -7.95 13.79 -12.40
C THR A 9 -8.82 14.25 -13.59
N GLY A 10 -8.29 14.12 -14.80
CA GLY A 10 -9.04 14.46 -16.02
C GLY A 10 -10.06 13.38 -16.43
N ILE A 11 -11.01 13.77 -17.28
CA ILE A 11 -12.03 12.87 -17.84
C ILE A 11 -11.39 11.69 -18.60
N ASP A 12 -10.24 11.90 -19.24
CA ASP A 12 -9.55 10.84 -19.98
C ASP A 12 -8.99 9.75 -19.06
N TYR A 13 -8.56 10.12 -17.85
CA TYR A 13 -8.16 9.15 -16.83
C TYR A 13 -9.36 8.26 -16.46
N PHE A 14 -10.51 8.88 -16.19
CA PHE A 14 -11.74 8.14 -15.86
C PHE A 14 -12.15 7.16 -16.98
N ARG A 15 -12.15 7.63 -18.24
CA ARG A 15 -12.50 6.79 -19.41
C ARG A 15 -11.55 5.61 -19.57
N GLY A 16 -10.26 5.78 -19.27
CA GLY A 16 -9.25 4.73 -19.39
C GLY A 16 -9.16 3.78 -18.19
N TYR A 17 -9.70 4.15 -17.03
CA TYR A 17 -9.41 3.50 -15.75
C TYR A 17 -9.62 1.97 -15.78
N TYR A 18 -10.82 1.51 -16.16
CA TYR A 18 -11.11 0.08 -16.18
C TYR A 18 -10.32 -0.69 -17.24
N LYS A 19 -10.10 -0.07 -18.41
CA LYS A 19 -9.28 -0.69 -19.47
C LYS A 19 -7.86 -0.93 -18.97
N ASN A 20 -7.26 0.09 -18.36
CA ASN A 20 -5.88 0.03 -17.86
C ASN A 20 -5.76 -0.91 -16.65
N LEU A 21 -6.74 -0.88 -15.74
CA LEU A 21 -6.79 -1.78 -14.57
C LEU A 21 -6.84 -3.25 -14.99
N ARG A 22 -7.66 -3.58 -16.01
CA ARG A 22 -7.79 -4.96 -16.52
C ARG A 22 -6.59 -5.42 -17.35
N ALA A 23 -5.76 -4.51 -17.83
CA ALA A 23 -4.57 -4.83 -18.60
C ALA A 23 -3.38 -5.27 -17.71
N ILE A 24 -3.48 -5.12 -16.39
CA ILE A 24 -2.40 -5.47 -15.46
C ILE A 24 -2.18 -6.98 -15.42
N THR A 25 -0.92 -7.38 -15.59
CA THR A 25 -0.52 -8.79 -15.48
C THR A 25 0.16 -9.07 -14.15
N ARG A 26 0.24 -10.35 -13.76
CA ARG A 26 0.97 -10.78 -12.56
C ARG A 26 2.44 -10.37 -12.57
N LYS A 27 3.07 -10.33 -13.76
CA LYS A 27 4.46 -9.85 -13.91
C LYS A 27 4.58 -8.38 -13.54
N GLU A 28 3.63 -7.56 -14.00
CA GLU A 28 3.58 -6.13 -13.69
C GLU A 28 3.36 -5.90 -12.18
N THR A 29 2.45 -6.65 -11.56
CA THR A 29 2.21 -6.60 -10.11
C THR A 29 3.47 -6.95 -9.32
N ASN A 30 4.13 -8.05 -9.67
CA ASN A 30 5.38 -8.46 -9.02
C ASN A 30 6.48 -7.41 -9.19
N ARG A 31 6.59 -6.80 -10.38
CA ARG A 31 7.54 -5.71 -10.62
C ARG A 31 7.24 -4.54 -9.70
N TYR A 32 6.00 -4.07 -9.65
CA TYR A 32 5.61 -2.94 -8.81
C TYR A 32 5.94 -3.17 -7.32
N VAL A 33 5.58 -4.34 -6.79
CA VAL A 33 5.86 -4.72 -5.40
C VAL A 33 7.36 -4.70 -5.11
N ARG A 34 8.19 -5.25 -6.00
CA ARG A 34 9.66 -5.23 -5.84
C ARG A 34 10.26 -3.84 -5.99
N THR A 35 9.68 -3.01 -6.84
CA THR A 35 10.18 -1.65 -7.10
C THR A 35 9.88 -0.70 -5.95
N TYR A 36 8.72 -0.82 -5.30
CA TYR A 36 8.25 0.22 -4.37
C TYR A 36 7.91 -0.26 -2.96
N ILE A 37 7.76 -1.57 -2.73
CA ILE A 37 7.26 -2.09 -1.45
C ILE A 37 8.34 -2.95 -0.76
N GLN A 38 8.74 -4.05 -1.39
CA GLN A 38 9.63 -5.02 -0.76
C GLN A 38 11.08 -4.50 -0.67
N GLY A 39 11.66 -4.63 0.52
CA GLY A 39 13.04 -4.20 0.79
C GLY A 39 13.26 -2.69 0.62
N LYS A 40 12.18 -1.90 0.60
CA LYS A 40 12.24 -0.43 0.53
C LYS A 40 12.10 0.17 1.93
N PRO A 41 12.64 1.38 2.15
CA PRO A 41 12.39 2.12 3.39
C PRO A 41 10.89 2.22 3.63
N HIS A 42 10.44 1.84 4.82
CA HIS A 42 9.04 1.82 5.21
C HIS A 42 8.91 2.25 6.67
N VAL A 43 7.69 2.61 7.06
CA VAL A 43 7.35 2.94 8.44
C VAL A 43 6.35 1.89 8.93
N THR A 44 6.73 1.18 9.99
CA THR A 44 5.84 0.22 10.66
C THR A 44 5.24 0.88 11.89
N VAL A 45 3.91 0.79 12.01
CA VAL A 45 3.17 1.29 13.18
C VAL A 45 2.35 0.15 13.75
N ALA A 46 2.51 -0.10 15.04
CA ALA A 46 1.71 -1.07 15.77
C ALA A 46 0.88 -0.35 16.83
N LEU A 47 -0.46 -0.42 16.70
CA LEU A 47 -1.38 0.09 17.69
C LEU A 47 -1.86 -1.06 18.57
N MET A 48 -1.54 -1.00 19.87
CA MET A 48 -1.89 -2.04 20.83
C MET A 48 -2.08 -1.49 22.24
N SER A 49 -2.84 -2.21 23.07
CA SER A 49 -2.96 -1.90 24.50
C SER A 49 -1.64 -2.20 25.23
N PRO A 50 -1.39 -1.58 26.41
CA PRO A 50 -0.22 -1.89 27.22
C PRO A 50 -0.10 -3.38 27.59
N GLN A 51 -1.23 -4.04 27.85
CA GLN A 51 -1.29 -5.46 28.20
C GLN A 51 -0.84 -6.33 27.02
N SER A 52 -1.32 -6.03 25.81
CA SER A 52 -0.93 -6.76 24.60
C SER A 52 0.55 -6.53 24.25
N LYS A 53 1.08 -5.31 24.49
CA LYS A 53 2.51 -5.03 24.32
C LYS A 53 3.37 -5.88 25.25
N ALA A 54 2.98 -5.99 26.52
CA ALA A 54 3.69 -6.80 27.50
C ALA A 54 3.63 -8.30 27.16
N ALA A 55 2.47 -8.81 26.73
CA ALA A 55 2.30 -10.22 26.36
C ALA A 55 3.04 -10.60 25.07
N ALA A 56 3.06 -9.70 24.08
CA ALA A 56 3.73 -9.94 22.80
C ALA A 56 5.26 -9.79 22.86
N ASN A 57 5.79 -9.23 23.96
CA ASN A 57 7.22 -8.97 24.16
C ASN A 57 7.88 -8.25 22.96
N LEU A 58 7.14 -7.35 22.32
CA LEU A 58 7.60 -6.63 21.13
C LEU A 58 8.60 -5.55 21.52
N THR A 59 9.74 -5.58 20.84
CA THR A 59 10.78 -4.55 20.92
C THR A 59 10.68 -3.62 19.72
N GLU A 60 11.31 -2.45 19.80
CA GLU A 60 11.38 -1.52 18.67
C GLU A 60 12.10 -2.13 17.45
N ALA A 61 13.06 -3.03 17.69
CA ALA A 61 13.77 -3.74 16.63
C ALA A 61 12.84 -4.66 15.81
N ASP A 62 11.82 -5.24 16.44
CA ASP A 62 10.84 -6.10 15.75
C ASP A 62 9.98 -5.32 14.76
N LEU A 63 9.86 -4.00 14.94
CA LEU A 63 9.09 -3.13 14.05
C LEU A 63 9.89 -2.67 12.81
N ILE A 64 11.21 -2.83 12.82
CA ILE A 64 12.09 -2.33 11.75
C ILE A 64 12.19 -3.32 10.57
N GLY A 65 11.76 -4.57 10.76
CA GLY A 65 11.66 -5.57 9.69
C GLY A 65 12.97 -5.70 8.88
N LYS A 66 14.02 -6.25 9.51
CA LYS A 66 15.26 -6.60 8.81
C LYS A 66 15.12 -7.87 7.98
#